data_AF-A0A2T4A330-F1
#
_entry.id   AF-A0A2T4A330-F1
#
_cell.length_a   1.000
_cell.length_b   1.000
_cell.length_c   1.000
_cell.angle_alpha   90.00
_cell.angle_beta   90.00
_cell.angle_gamma   90.00
#
_symmetry.space_group_name_H-M   'P 1'
#
loop_
_entity.id
_entity.type
_entity.pdbx_description
1 polymer ?
#
loop_
_entity_poly.entity_id
_entity_poly.type
_entity_poly.pdbx_seq_one_letter_code
_entity_poly.pdbx_strand_id
1 'polypeptide(L)'
;MDDQTNDSAAVESFTLHIPQGDIDDLKQRIAQTRWADKEVTDGSFQGTPLSMAQKTTKIDNLSIHFFHIRPKEPNAKAILLTHGWPGSFVEFLKCIPLLIDPASNGGRSGEAFHVIIPSLPGWGFTEQPKEIGWNMEHTAKALVTLMEQRLGYEKWFAQGGDYGAAITTLMAQMRPKGLVAIHLNLLLAIPKTLENPTDEESRALEAFHITQNEMSGWKWISSTRPQTIAYLLSDSSVGQAMWIYDKYQDWTDNSGDPVDALTLDEMLDYQRSLVFTKCWFHIKSILGG
;
A
#
# COMPACT_ATOMS: atom_id res chain seq x y z
N MET A 1 3.53 5.54 56.11
CA MET A 1 2.12 5.89 56.27
C MET A 1 1.99 7.38 56.02
N ASP A 2 1.42 7.88 54.94
CA ASP A 2 1.03 7.37 53.63
C ASP A 2 0.92 8.63 52.78
N ASP A 3 1.52 8.63 51.60
CA ASP A 3 1.31 9.67 50.59
C ASP A 3 0.70 8.97 49.38
N GLN A 4 -0.61 9.14 49.20
CA GLN A 4 -1.34 8.73 48.00
C GLN A 4 -2.28 9.85 47.59
N THR A 5 -1.78 10.74 46.74
CA THR A 5 -2.60 11.62 45.91
C THR A 5 -3.32 10.75 44.88
N ASN A 6 -4.61 10.55 45.10
CA ASN A 6 -5.51 9.82 44.22
C ASN A 6 -5.90 10.73 43.04
N ASP A 7 -5.23 10.60 41.91
CA ASP A 7 -5.53 11.35 40.68
C ASP A 7 -6.59 10.59 39.87
N SER A 8 -7.85 10.71 40.27
CA SER A 8 -8.98 10.16 39.51
C SER A 8 -9.44 11.17 38.45
N ALA A 9 -8.71 11.25 37.33
CA ALA A 9 -9.23 11.93 36.15
C ALA A 9 -10.51 11.21 35.68
N ALA A 10 -11.63 11.93 35.62
CA ALA A 10 -12.90 11.38 35.17
C ALA A 10 -12.79 11.00 33.68
N VAL A 11 -13.16 9.77 33.35
CA VAL A 11 -13.27 9.30 31.97
C VAL A 11 -14.46 10.02 31.32
N GLU A 12 -14.21 10.98 30.43
CA GLU A 12 -15.25 11.64 29.64
C GLU A 12 -15.51 10.85 28.35
N SER A 13 -16.72 10.30 28.24
CA SER A 13 -17.19 9.70 27.00
C SER A 13 -17.48 10.80 25.97
N PHE A 14 -16.86 10.72 24.79
CA PHE A 14 -17.24 11.58 23.66
C PHE A 14 -18.04 10.77 22.63
N THR A 15 -19.01 11.44 22.01
CA THR A 15 -19.77 10.88 20.89
C THR A 15 -19.30 11.61 19.63
N LEU A 16 -18.67 10.88 18.71
CA LEU A 16 -18.29 11.40 17.41
C LEU A 16 -19.56 11.76 16.63
N HIS A 17 -19.90 13.05 16.56
CA HIS A 17 -21.00 13.56 15.75
C HIS A 17 -20.44 14.12 14.44
N ILE A 18 -20.48 13.32 13.38
CA ILE A 18 -20.17 13.78 12.03
C ILE A 18 -21.45 14.39 11.45
N PRO A 19 -21.50 15.69 11.15
CA PRO A 19 -22.65 16.31 10.51
C PRO A 19 -23.01 15.59 9.20
N GLN A 20 -24.30 15.35 8.96
CA GLN A 20 -24.77 14.70 7.74
C GLN A 20 -24.30 15.45 6.47
N GLY A 21 -24.17 16.79 6.55
CA GLY A 21 -23.63 17.61 5.46
C GLY A 21 -22.18 17.29 5.08
N ASP A 22 -21.34 16.88 6.04
CA ASP A 22 -19.95 16.49 5.76
C ASP A 22 -19.88 15.09 5.11
N ILE A 23 -20.81 14.20 5.51
CA ILE A 23 -20.99 12.89 4.86
C ILE A 23 -21.50 13.07 3.43
N ASP A 24 -22.44 13.99 3.22
CA ASP A 24 -23.01 14.28 1.91
C ASP A 24 -22.00 14.99 0.99
N ASP A 25 -21.20 15.92 1.51
CA ASP A 25 -20.06 16.54 0.80
C ASP A 25 -19.00 15.49 0.44
N LEU A 26 -18.65 14.59 1.36
CA LEU A 26 -17.74 13.48 1.06
C LEU A 26 -18.30 12.56 -0.03
N LYS A 27 -19.57 12.14 0.07
CA LYS A 27 -20.25 11.32 -0.94
C LYS A 27 -20.31 12.04 -2.30
N GLN A 28 -20.56 13.35 -2.29
CA GLN A 28 -20.60 14.16 -3.49
C GLN A 28 -19.20 14.31 -4.12
N ARG A 29 -18.14 14.53 -3.33
CA ARG A 29 -16.75 14.56 -3.81
C ARG A 29 -16.29 13.22 -4.35
N ILE A 30 -16.70 12.11 -3.71
CA ILE A 30 -16.51 10.74 -4.21
C ILE A 30 -17.21 10.54 -5.56
N ALA A 31 -18.49 10.91 -5.67
CA ALA A 31 -19.27 10.77 -6.88
C ALA A 31 -18.83 11.71 -8.02
N GLN A 32 -18.24 12.86 -7.68
CA GLN A 32 -17.79 13.89 -8.61
C GLN A 32 -16.28 13.90 -8.79
N THR A 33 -15.60 12.79 -8.49
CA THR A 33 -14.14 12.67 -8.69
C THR A 33 -13.81 13.00 -10.14
N ARG A 34 -13.29 14.21 -10.34
CA ARG A 34 -12.78 14.69 -11.60
C ARG A 34 -11.27 14.75 -11.44
N TRP A 35 -10.55 14.12 -12.36
CA TRP A 35 -9.14 14.40 -12.51
C TRP A 35 -8.96 15.91 -12.66
N ALA A 36 -7.95 16.47 -12.00
CA ALA A 36 -7.55 17.85 -12.26
C ALA A 36 -7.25 17.98 -13.76
N ASP A 37 -7.61 19.12 -14.36
CA ASP A 37 -7.18 19.44 -15.71
C ASP A 37 -5.64 19.40 -15.79
N LYS A 38 -5.11 19.10 -16.97
CA LYS A 38 -3.66 19.04 -17.20
C LYS A 38 -3.01 20.34 -16.70
N GLU A 39 -1.92 20.20 -15.96
CA GLU A 39 -1.07 21.29 -15.50
C GLU A 39 -0.70 22.26 -16.62
N VAL A 40 -0.67 23.57 -16.30
CA VAL A 40 -0.36 24.64 -17.27
C VAL A 40 1.14 24.82 -17.50
N THR A 41 1.96 24.17 -16.68
CA THR A 41 3.43 24.19 -16.78
C THR A 41 3.95 22.78 -17.02
N ASP A 42 5.02 22.64 -17.82
CA ASP A 42 5.74 21.37 -17.91
C ASP A 42 6.50 21.08 -16.60
N GLY A 43 6.52 19.82 -16.16
CA GLY A 43 7.27 19.37 -14.98
C GLY A 43 6.46 19.33 -13.67
N SER A 44 7.14 19.08 -12.54
CA SER A 44 6.49 18.80 -11.24
C SER A 44 6.26 20.03 -10.36
N PHE A 45 6.40 21.25 -10.91
CA PHE A 45 6.30 22.50 -10.15
C PHE A 45 4.91 22.71 -9.54
N GLN A 46 3.86 22.21 -10.19
CA GLN A 46 2.47 22.24 -9.71
C GLN A 46 2.01 20.93 -9.05
N GLY A 47 2.95 20.04 -8.68
CA GLY A 47 2.65 18.69 -8.17
C GLY A 47 2.89 17.59 -9.20
N THR A 48 2.45 16.37 -8.91
CA THR A 48 2.60 15.20 -9.81
C THR A 48 1.83 15.45 -11.13
N PRO A 49 2.49 15.48 -12.29
CA PRO A 49 1.82 15.73 -13.57
C PRO A 49 0.72 14.70 -13.86
N LEU A 50 -0.41 15.14 -14.43
CA LEU A 50 -1.55 14.25 -14.71
C LEU A 50 -1.16 13.07 -15.60
N SER A 51 -0.27 13.31 -16.57
CA SER A 51 0.28 12.29 -17.47
C SER A 51 1.07 11.18 -16.77
N MET A 52 1.60 11.46 -15.57
CA MET A 52 2.32 10.50 -14.73
C MET A 52 1.35 9.58 -13.97
N ALA A 53 0.12 10.04 -13.71
CA ALA A 53 -0.96 9.33 -13.01
C ALA A 53 -1.92 8.54 -13.92
N GLN A 54 -1.72 8.55 -15.25
CA GLN A 54 -2.68 8.01 -16.22
C GLN A 54 -2.12 6.89 -17.12
N LYS A 55 -1.06 6.17 -16.72
CA LYS A 55 -0.59 5.04 -17.53
C LYS A 55 -1.33 3.78 -17.17
N THR A 56 -1.92 3.17 -18.18
CA THR A 56 -2.51 1.83 -18.11
C THR A 56 -1.97 0.97 -19.23
N THR A 57 -1.93 -0.34 -19.01
CA THR A 57 -1.63 -1.32 -20.06
C THR A 57 -2.49 -2.57 -19.86
N LYS A 58 -2.84 -3.24 -20.96
CA LYS A 58 -3.55 -4.52 -20.90
C LYS A 58 -2.58 -5.68 -20.75
N ILE A 59 -2.76 -6.45 -19.68
CA ILE A 59 -2.06 -7.71 -19.41
C ILE A 59 -3.13 -8.72 -18.97
N ASP A 60 -3.18 -9.86 -19.65
CA ASP A 60 -4.16 -10.93 -19.38
C ASP A 60 -5.61 -10.42 -19.30
N ASN A 61 -5.97 -9.56 -20.26
CA ASN A 61 -7.26 -8.88 -20.40
C ASN A 61 -7.66 -7.93 -19.26
N LEU A 62 -6.77 -7.65 -18.30
CA LEU A 62 -6.97 -6.65 -17.27
C LEU A 62 -6.22 -5.36 -17.59
N SER A 63 -6.89 -4.21 -17.47
CA SER A 63 -6.23 -2.91 -17.56
C SER A 63 -5.48 -2.58 -16.26
N ILE A 64 -4.17 -2.78 -16.26
CA ILE A 64 -3.28 -2.51 -15.11
C ILE A 64 -2.81 -1.06 -15.14
N HIS A 65 -3.11 -0.33 -14.07
CA HIS A 65 -2.62 1.03 -13.84
C HIS A 65 -1.24 1.01 -13.17
N PHE A 66 -0.38 1.95 -13.55
CA PHE A 66 0.90 2.17 -12.90
C PHE A 66 1.40 3.60 -13.08
N PHE A 67 2.16 4.09 -12.11
CA PHE A 67 2.99 5.28 -12.29
C PHE A 67 4.30 4.90 -12.95
N HIS A 68 4.81 5.75 -13.85
CA HIS A 68 6.15 5.64 -14.42
C HIS A 68 6.87 6.97 -14.34
N ILE A 69 7.69 7.13 -13.31
CA ILE A 69 8.44 8.35 -13.02
C ILE A 69 9.87 8.19 -13.52
N ARG A 70 10.34 9.11 -14.35
CA ARG A 70 11.69 9.06 -14.93
C ARG A 70 12.57 10.17 -14.34
N PRO A 71 13.81 9.85 -13.91
CA PRO A 71 14.77 10.86 -13.51
C PRO A 71 15.33 11.59 -14.73
N LYS A 72 16.02 12.71 -14.50
CA LYS A 72 16.77 13.40 -15.55
C LYS A 72 18.06 12.65 -15.93
N GLU A 73 18.54 11.78 -15.04
CA GLU A 73 19.76 11.01 -15.25
C GLU A 73 19.55 9.93 -16.34
N PRO A 74 20.38 9.90 -17.42
CA PRO A 74 20.12 9.04 -18.57
C PRO A 74 20.37 7.55 -18.35
N ASN A 75 21.22 7.20 -17.36
CA ASN A 75 21.62 5.82 -17.07
C ASN A 75 21.00 5.29 -15.77
N ALA A 76 19.87 5.86 -15.37
CA ALA A 76 19.19 5.47 -14.15
C ALA A 76 18.75 4.01 -14.19
N LYS A 77 18.83 3.34 -13.04
CA LYS A 77 18.34 1.97 -12.83
C LYS A 77 16.80 1.95 -12.92
N ALA A 78 16.16 0.80 -13.02
CA ALA A 78 14.70 0.69 -12.91
C ALA A 78 14.31 -0.02 -11.63
N ILE A 79 13.32 0.50 -10.90
CA ILE A 79 12.78 -0.13 -9.70
C ILE A 79 11.25 -0.20 -9.75
N LEU A 80 10.72 -1.39 -9.46
CA LEU A 80 9.30 -1.65 -9.28
C LEU A 80 8.97 -1.61 -7.78
N LEU A 81 8.09 -0.70 -7.35
CA LEU A 81 7.64 -0.58 -5.96
C LEU A 81 6.22 -1.13 -5.82
N THR A 82 6.05 -2.20 -5.05
CA THR A 82 4.75 -2.89 -4.91
C THR A 82 4.20 -2.67 -3.50
N HIS A 83 3.05 -1.99 -3.41
CA HIS A 83 2.34 -1.78 -2.14
C HIS A 83 1.65 -3.06 -1.66
N GLY A 84 1.10 -3.02 -0.45
CA GLY A 84 0.26 -4.08 0.09
C GLY A 84 -1.16 -3.62 0.45
N TRP A 85 -1.70 -4.19 1.52
CA TRP A 85 -2.98 -3.86 2.13
C TRP A 85 -2.77 -3.43 3.59
N PRO A 86 -3.49 -2.41 4.10
CA PRO A 86 -4.47 -1.54 3.41
C PRO A 86 -3.79 -0.39 2.64
N GLY A 87 -2.63 -0.67 2.04
CA GLY A 87 -1.84 0.27 1.28
C GLY A 87 -2.36 0.61 -0.12
N SER A 88 -1.69 1.59 -0.72
CA SER A 88 -1.86 1.97 -2.13
C SER A 88 -0.55 2.56 -2.68
N PHE A 89 -0.54 3.12 -3.88
CA PHE A 89 0.66 3.80 -4.40
C PHE A 89 1.08 5.03 -3.55
N VAL A 90 0.19 5.53 -2.68
CA VAL A 90 0.41 6.74 -1.86
C VAL A 90 1.60 6.56 -0.90
N GLU A 91 1.90 5.34 -0.45
CA GLU A 91 3.02 5.08 0.49
C GLU A 91 4.38 5.50 -0.06
N PHE A 92 4.49 5.52 -1.38
CA PHE A 92 5.75 5.79 -2.05
C PHE A 92 5.96 7.26 -2.40
N LEU A 93 4.96 8.14 -2.21
CA LEU A 93 5.03 9.54 -2.68
C LEU A 93 6.25 10.28 -2.09
N LYS A 94 6.54 10.06 -0.80
CA LYS A 94 7.72 10.63 -0.13
C LYS A 94 9.04 10.03 -0.60
N CYS A 95 9.03 8.79 -1.10
CA CYS A 95 10.22 8.09 -1.60
C CYS A 95 10.56 8.49 -3.04
N ILE A 96 9.57 8.88 -3.86
CA ILE A 96 9.78 9.19 -5.29
C ILE A 96 10.89 10.23 -5.50
N PRO A 97 10.89 11.42 -4.85
CA PRO A 97 11.94 12.43 -5.06
C PRO A 97 13.34 11.91 -4.73
N LEU A 98 13.45 11.09 -3.67
CA LEU A 98 14.72 10.51 -3.22
C LEU A 98 15.29 9.52 -4.24
N LEU A 99 14.41 8.79 -4.93
CA LEU A 99 14.80 7.78 -5.92
C LEU A 99 15.09 8.37 -7.29
N ILE A 100 14.39 9.43 -7.71
CA ILE A 100 14.55 10.02 -9.05
C ILE A 100 15.62 11.12 -9.09
N ASP A 101 15.92 11.76 -7.95
CA ASP A 101 16.95 12.79 -7.85
C ASP A 101 17.71 12.68 -6.52
N PRO A 102 18.46 11.59 -6.32
CA PRO A 102 19.20 11.38 -5.07
C PRO A 102 20.18 12.52 -4.78
N ALA A 103 20.85 13.07 -5.80
CA ALA A 103 21.86 14.12 -5.62
C ALA A 103 21.28 15.40 -4.97
N SER A 104 20.08 15.82 -5.37
CA SER A 104 19.41 16.98 -4.77
C SER A 104 18.78 16.67 -3.40
N ASN A 105 18.72 15.39 -3.00
CA ASN A 105 18.06 14.92 -1.79
C ASN A 105 19.04 14.23 -0.79
N GLY A 106 20.32 14.60 -0.83
CA GLY A 106 21.33 14.12 0.13
C GLY A 106 21.90 12.72 -0.18
N GLY A 107 21.50 12.10 -1.29
CA GLY A 107 22.06 10.88 -1.83
C GLY A 107 23.22 11.10 -2.79
N ARG A 108 23.72 10.01 -3.40
CA ARG A 108 24.84 10.05 -4.35
C ARG A 108 24.35 10.24 -5.78
N SER A 109 25.11 11.00 -6.57
CA SER A 109 24.91 11.08 -8.02
C SER A 109 25.24 9.73 -8.68
N GLY A 110 24.53 9.37 -9.76
CA GLY A 110 24.70 8.08 -10.43
C GLY A 110 23.85 6.95 -9.85
N GLU A 111 23.06 7.22 -8.80
CA GLU A 111 22.26 6.21 -8.12
C GLU A 111 20.75 6.33 -8.37
N ALA A 112 20.32 7.19 -9.30
CA ALA A 112 18.91 7.43 -9.60
C ALA A 112 18.19 6.20 -10.17
N PHE A 113 16.87 6.21 -10.03
CA PHE A 113 15.97 5.18 -10.54
C PHE A 113 14.84 5.76 -11.41
N HIS A 114 14.51 5.10 -12.51
CA HIS A 114 13.15 5.03 -13.01
C HIS A 114 12.29 4.31 -11.98
N VAL A 115 11.24 4.97 -11.50
CA VAL A 115 10.34 4.44 -10.48
C VAL A 115 9.03 4.00 -11.13
N ILE A 116 8.67 2.73 -10.95
CA ILE A 116 7.45 2.13 -11.46
C ILE A 116 6.60 1.69 -10.26
N ILE A 117 5.36 2.17 -10.19
CA ILE A 117 4.47 1.89 -9.05
C ILE A 117 3.11 1.41 -9.58
N PRO A 118 2.88 0.10 -9.73
CA PRO A 118 1.60 -0.43 -10.13
C PRO A 118 0.57 -0.28 -9.01
N SER A 119 -0.69 -0.10 -9.38
CA SER A 119 -1.80 -0.44 -8.49
C SER A 119 -2.12 -1.93 -8.66
N LEU A 120 -2.22 -2.68 -7.56
CA LEU A 120 -2.49 -4.11 -7.63
C LEU A 120 -3.83 -4.43 -8.33
N PRO A 121 -4.03 -5.61 -8.92
CA PRO A 121 -5.29 -6.04 -9.54
C PRO A 121 -6.50 -5.93 -8.61
N GLY A 122 -7.41 -4.98 -8.86
CA GLY A 122 -8.54 -4.67 -7.97
C GLY A 122 -8.24 -3.60 -6.89
N TRP A 123 -7.04 -3.01 -6.93
CA TRP A 123 -6.60 -1.88 -6.10
C TRP A 123 -6.34 -0.63 -6.95
N GLY A 124 -6.44 0.53 -6.32
CA GLY A 124 -6.22 1.82 -6.95
C GLY A 124 -6.94 1.93 -8.30
N PHE A 125 -6.26 2.49 -9.28
CA PHE A 125 -6.87 2.72 -10.60
C PHE A 125 -6.74 1.52 -11.55
N THR A 126 -6.29 0.35 -11.08
CA THR A 126 -6.30 -0.88 -11.89
C THR A 126 -7.73 -1.40 -12.00
N GLU A 127 -8.12 -1.84 -13.20
CA GLU A 127 -9.45 -2.41 -13.44
C GLU A 127 -9.75 -3.53 -12.45
N GLN A 128 -11.01 -3.62 -12.01
CA GLN A 128 -11.47 -4.72 -11.16
C GLN A 128 -11.46 -6.03 -11.97
N PRO A 129 -10.80 -7.09 -11.46
CA PRO A 129 -10.89 -8.42 -12.06
C PRO A 129 -12.34 -8.88 -12.23
N LYS A 130 -12.68 -9.36 -13.43
CA LYS A 130 -14.02 -9.90 -13.76
C LYS A 130 -14.09 -11.42 -13.64
N GLU A 131 -12.95 -12.05 -13.40
CA GLU A 131 -12.78 -13.50 -13.32
C GLU A 131 -11.94 -13.85 -12.09
N ILE A 132 -12.14 -15.06 -11.56
CA ILE A 132 -11.29 -15.61 -10.50
C ILE A 132 -9.87 -15.85 -11.01
N GLY A 133 -8.90 -16.00 -10.10
CA GLY A 133 -7.53 -16.40 -10.43
C GLY A 133 -6.50 -15.26 -10.47
N TRP A 134 -6.90 -14.02 -10.17
CA TRP A 134 -5.96 -12.94 -9.84
C TRP A 134 -5.43 -13.14 -8.41
N ASN A 135 -4.48 -14.08 -8.29
CA ASN A 135 -3.76 -14.38 -7.06
C ASN A 135 -2.38 -13.71 -7.05
N MET A 136 -1.60 -13.87 -5.97
CA MET A 136 -0.26 -13.25 -5.88
C MET A 136 0.69 -13.72 -6.99
N GLU A 137 0.60 -14.99 -7.41
CA GLU A 137 1.45 -15.56 -8.45
C GLU A 137 1.09 -15.00 -9.84
N HIS A 138 -0.19 -14.91 -10.17
CA HIS A 138 -0.66 -14.29 -11.40
C HIS A 138 -0.30 -12.81 -11.43
N THR A 139 -0.47 -12.11 -10.30
CA THR A 139 -0.05 -10.71 -10.17
C THR A 139 1.45 -10.54 -10.40
N ALA A 140 2.28 -11.41 -9.81
CA ALA A 140 3.73 -11.40 -10.04
C ALA A 140 4.08 -11.60 -11.53
N LYS A 141 3.44 -12.55 -12.23
CA LYS A 141 3.62 -12.76 -13.69
C LYS A 141 3.25 -11.53 -14.50
N ALA A 142 2.15 -10.87 -14.13
CA ALA A 142 1.70 -9.66 -14.80
C ALA A 142 2.68 -8.49 -14.58
N LEU A 143 3.23 -8.34 -13.38
CA LEU A 143 4.22 -7.30 -13.09
C LEU A 143 5.58 -7.55 -13.78
N VAL A 144 6.01 -8.80 -13.91
CA VAL A 144 7.18 -9.16 -14.75
C VAL A 144 6.91 -8.79 -16.21
N THR A 145 5.72 -9.11 -16.73
CA THR A 145 5.31 -8.73 -18.09
C THR A 145 5.30 -7.22 -18.29
N LEU A 146 4.82 -6.46 -17.30
CA LEU A 146 4.89 -5.01 -17.31
C LEU A 146 6.33 -4.52 -17.45
N MET A 147 7.24 -5.01 -16.61
CA MET A 147 8.63 -4.55 -16.58
C MET A 147 9.41 -4.93 -17.85
N GLU A 148 9.34 -6.20 -18.29
CA GLU A 148 10.18 -6.69 -19.39
C GLU A 148 9.56 -6.47 -20.76
N GLN A 149 8.25 -6.73 -20.92
CA GLN A 149 7.61 -6.73 -22.25
C GLN A 149 6.94 -5.41 -22.60
N ARG A 150 6.39 -4.69 -21.61
CA ARG A 150 5.68 -3.41 -21.86
C ARG A 150 6.59 -2.21 -21.71
N LEU A 151 7.47 -2.22 -20.71
CA LEU A 151 8.40 -1.12 -20.44
C LEU A 151 9.81 -1.37 -21.00
N GLY A 152 10.16 -2.62 -21.32
CA GLY A 152 11.42 -2.95 -21.99
C GLY A 152 12.65 -2.88 -21.09
N TYR A 153 12.50 -3.01 -19.77
CA TYR A 153 13.64 -2.97 -18.85
C TYR A 153 14.43 -4.27 -18.87
N GLU A 154 15.66 -4.21 -19.38
CA GLU A 154 16.58 -5.36 -19.41
C GLU A 154 17.19 -5.69 -18.04
N LYS A 155 17.31 -4.68 -17.16
CA LYS A 155 17.79 -4.80 -15.79
C LYS A 155 16.93 -3.95 -14.88
N TRP A 156 16.32 -4.56 -13.87
CA TRP A 156 15.43 -3.90 -12.95
C TRP A 156 15.49 -4.54 -11.55
N PHE A 157 15.05 -3.76 -10.57
CA PHE A 157 14.98 -4.13 -9.15
C PHE A 157 13.51 -4.15 -8.73
N ALA A 158 13.18 -4.96 -7.72
CA ALA A 158 11.84 -4.97 -7.15
C ALA A 158 11.89 -4.73 -5.64
N GLN A 159 10.96 -3.94 -5.14
CA GLN A 159 10.77 -3.71 -3.72
C GLN A 159 9.30 -3.94 -3.34
N GLY A 160 9.09 -4.51 -2.15
CA GLY A 160 7.74 -4.61 -1.59
C GLY A 160 7.72 -4.87 -0.09
N GLY A 161 6.64 -4.39 0.54
CA GLY A 161 6.19 -4.71 1.89
C GLY A 161 4.83 -5.40 1.84
N ASP A 162 4.36 -5.97 2.96
CA ASP A 162 3.05 -6.64 3.05
C ASP A 162 2.77 -7.60 1.86
N TYR A 163 1.62 -7.54 1.16
CA TYR A 163 1.35 -8.33 -0.05
C TYR A 163 2.37 -8.07 -1.16
N GLY A 164 2.87 -6.83 -1.27
CA GLY A 164 3.95 -6.48 -2.18
C GLY A 164 5.23 -7.27 -1.90
N ALA A 165 5.53 -7.61 -0.64
CA ALA A 165 6.66 -8.46 -0.29
C ALA A 165 6.46 -9.91 -0.76
N ALA A 166 5.24 -10.45 -0.62
CA ALA A 166 4.88 -11.77 -1.12
C ALA A 166 5.00 -11.84 -2.65
N ILE A 167 4.43 -10.87 -3.36
CA ILE A 167 4.48 -10.76 -4.82
C ILE A 167 5.93 -10.61 -5.29
N THR A 168 6.73 -9.77 -4.62
CA THR A 168 8.15 -9.57 -4.92
C THR A 168 8.97 -10.85 -4.72
N THR A 169 8.67 -11.61 -3.67
CA THR A 169 9.29 -12.92 -3.42
C THR A 169 8.94 -13.92 -4.53
N LEU A 170 7.67 -13.96 -4.96
CA LEU A 170 7.23 -14.83 -6.06
C LEU A 170 7.91 -14.44 -7.38
N MET A 171 8.07 -13.15 -7.67
CA MET A 171 8.85 -12.70 -8.83
C MET A 171 10.30 -13.21 -8.77
N ALA A 172 10.95 -13.14 -7.61
CA ALA A 172 12.31 -13.68 -7.46
C ALA A 172 12.37 -15.20 -7.68
N GLN A 173 11.37 -15.95 -7.22
CA GLN A 173 11.27 -17.40 -7.43
C GLN A 173 11.06 -17.76 -8.91
N MET A 174 10.36 -16.92 -9.68
CA MET A 174 10.20 -17.08 -11.13
C MET A 174 11.51 -16.90 -11.91
N ARG A 175 12.50 -16.21 -11.33
CA ARG A 175 13.81 -15.90 -11.95
C ARG A 175 13.71 -15.26 -13.35
N PRO A 176 12.92 -14.17 -13.51
CA PRO A 176 12.88 -13.45 -14.78
C PRO A 176 14.26 -12.86 -15.08
N LYS A 177 14.63 -12.83 -16.37
CA LYS A 177 16.00 -12.55 -16.80
C LYS A 177 16.47 -11.15 -16.38
N GLY A 178 15.56 -10.18 -16.36
CA GLY A 178 15.88 -8.79 -16.05
C GLY A 178 15.89 -8.44 -14.55
N LEU A 179 15.34 -9.29 -13.67
CA LEU A 179 15.29 -8.98 -12.24
C LEU A 179 16.66 -9.22 -11.60
N VAL A 180 17.34 -8.13 -11.24
CA VAL A 180 18.70 -8.14 -10.69
C VAL A 180 18.70 -8.49 -9.20
N ALA A 181 17.82 -7.85 -8.43
CA ALA A 181 17.69 -8.08 -6.99
C ALA A 181 16.31 -7.65 -6.48
N ILE A 182 15.95 -8.19 -5.32
CA ILE A 182 14.78 -7.79 -4.56
C ILE A 182 15.17 -7.12 -3.24
N HIS A 183 14.32 -6.21 -2.76
CA HIS A 183 14.40 -5.62 -1.43
C HIS A 183 13.06 -5.77 -0.72
N LEU A 184 13.06 -6.31 0.50
CA LEU A 184 11.84 -6.51 1.29
C LEU A 184 11.95 -5.74 2.60
N ASN A 185 10.91 -4.97 2.94
CA ASN A 185 10.78 -4.34 4.26
C ASN A 185 9.77 -5.07 5.17
N LEU A 186 9.20 -6.18 4.69
CA LEU A 186 8.52 -7.18 5.50
C LEU A 186 9.03 -8.56 5.07
N LEU A 187 9.67 -9.28 5.98
CA LEU A 187 10.18 -10.62 5.70
C LEU A 187 9.10 -11.66 6.04
N LEU A 188 8.66 -12.42 5.04
CA LEU A 188 7.64 -13.48 5.21
C LEU A 188 8.24 -14.86 5.54
N ALA A 189 9.54 -14.91 5.86
CA ALA A 189 10.26 -16.12 6.23
C ALA A 189 10.49 -16.14 7.76
N ILE A 190 9.47 -16.53 8.51
CA ILE A 190 9.51 -16.55 9.97
C ILE A 190 9.70 -18.00 10.45
N PRO A 191 10.78 -18.29 11.20
CA PRO A 191 11.03 -19.63 11.72
C PRO A 191 9.98 -20.01 12.77
N LYS A 192 9.56 -21.28 12.77
CA LYS A 192 8.59 -21.78 13.78
C LYS A 192 9.16 -21.79 15.19
N THR A 193 10.48 -21.94 15.30
CA THR A 193 11.25 -22.05 16.54
C THR A 193 12.65 -21.53 16.28
N LEU A 194 13.24 -20.89 17.28
CA LEU A 194 14.64 -20.49 17.28
C LEU A 194 15.36 -21.25 18.41
N GLU A 195 16.56 -21.76 18.13
CA GLU A 195 17.39 -22.37 19.17
C GLU A 195 18.13 -21.26 19.91
N ASN A 196 17.94 -21.18 21.24
CA ASN A 196 18.54 -20.16 22.12
C ASN A 196 18.33 -18.71 21.60
N PRO A 197 17.07 -18.26 21.41
CA PRO A 197 16.81 -16.92 20.91
C PRO A 197 17.34 -15.87 21.89
N THR A 198 17.85 -14.77 21.34
CA THR A 198 18.08 -13.54 22.09
C THR A 198 16.76 -12.97 22.62
N ASP A 199 16.84 -12.01 23.55
CA ASP A 199 15.65 -11.32 24.06
C ASP A 199 14.91 -10.54 22.97
N GLU A 200 15.63 -10.03 21.98
CA GLU A 200 15.04 -9.34 20.81
C GLU A 200 14.28 -10.32 19.92
N GLU A 201 14.89 -11.46 19.59
CA GLU A 201 14.26 -12.51 18.79
C GLU A 201 13.05 -13.12 19.49
N SER A 202 13.11 -13.29 20.81
CA SER A 202 11.99 -13.79 21.62
C SER A 202 10.80 -12.83 21.57
N ARG A 203 11.04 -11.52 21.72
CA ARG A 203 10.00 -10.48 21.58
C ARG A 203 9.43 -10.42 20.16
N ALA A 204 10.27 -10.58 19.13
CA ALA A 204 9.80 -10.60 17.75
C ALA A 204 8.90 -11.82 17.45
N LEU A 205 9.25 -13.01 17.98
CA LEU A 205 8.42 -14.21 17.86
C LEU A 205 7.08 -14.07 18.59
N GLU A 206 7.09 -13.49 19.79
CA GLU A 206 5.87 -13.21 20.56
C GLU A 206 4.97 -12.21 19.84
N ALA A 207 5.52 -11.09 19.38
CA ALA A 207 4.78 -10.10 18.59
C ALA A 207 4.14 -10.73 17.35
N PHE A 208 4.89 -11.58 16.62
CA PHE A 208 4.34 -12.32 15.48
C PHE A 208 3.21 -13.27 15.88
N HIS A 209 3.35 -13.97 17.01
CA HIS A 209 2.30 -14.85 17.53
C HIS A 209 1.02 -14.08 17.84
N ILE A 210 1.13 -12.94 18.52
CA ILE A 210 -0.01 -12.05 18.83
C ILE A 210 -0.66 -11.56 17.53
N THR A 211 0.13 -11.05 16.58
CA THR A 211 -0.40 -10.56 15.30
C THR A 211 -1.19 -11.64 14.55
N GLN A 212 -0.68 -12.88 14.54
CA GLN A 212 -1.29 -13.97 13.79
C GLN A 212 -2.55 -14.54 14.45
N ASN A 213 -2.61 -14.59 15.78
CA ASN A 213 -3.71 -15.23 16.50
C ASN A 213 -4.77 -14.24 16.99
N GLU A 214 -4.39 -13.01 17.31
CA GLU A 214 -5.28 -12.03 17.94
C GLU A 214 -5.65 -10.88 16.99
N MET A 215 -4.71 -10.43 16.15
CA MET A 215 -4.89 -9.23 15.31
C MET A 215 -5.27 -9.55 13.86
N SER A 216 -5.50 -10.83 13.53
CA SER A 216 -5.72 -11.30 12.16
C SER A 216 -7.19 -11.37 11.74
N GLY A 217 -8.13 -10.86 12.54
CA GLY A 217 -9.57 -10.90 12.26
C GLY A 217 -9.94 -10.34 10.88
N TRP A 218 -9.31 -9.23 10.48
CA TRP A 218 -9.45 -8.62 9.16
C TRP A 218 -9.12 -9.59 8.02
N LYS A 219 -8.07 -10.40 8.20
CA LYS A 219 -7.56 -11.35 7.21
C LYS A 219 -8.53 -12.51 7.05
N TRP A 220 -9.07 -13.02 8.16
CA TRP A 220 -10.02 -14.14 8.16
C TRP A 220 -11.34 -13.78 7.48
N ILE A 221 -11.95 -12.64 7.83
CA ILE A 221 -13.21 -12.24 7.20
C ILE A 221 -12.99 -11.93 5.71
N SER A 222 -11.89 -11.25 5.39
CA SER A 222 -11.61 -10.89 4.01
C SER A 222 -11.29 -12.12 3.16
N SER A 223 -10.58 -13.11 3.69
CA SER A 223 -10.25 -14.33 2.93
C SER A 223 -11.41 -15.28 2.71
N THR A 224 -12.35 -15.33 3.64
CA THR A 224 -13.45 -16.30 3.59
C THR A 224 -14.73 -15.72 3.03
N ARG A 225 -15.04 -14.45 3.34
CA ARG A 225 -16.29 -13.75 2.99
C ARG A 225 -16.02 -12.32 2.49
N PRO A 226 -15.15 -12.14 1.47
CA PRO A 226 -14.78 -10.81 0.99
C PRO A 226 -15.98 -9.98 0.50
N GLN A 227 -16.95 -10.61 -0.17
CA GLN A 227 -18.16 -9.93 -0.64
C GLN A 227 -19.05 -9.45 0.51
N THR A 228 -19.12 -10.21 1.61
CA THR A 228 -19.94 -9.85 2.77
C THR A 228 -19.40 -8.61 3.46
N ILE A 229 -18.10 -8.58 3.77
CA ILE A 229 -17.48 -7.40 4.37
C ILE A 229 -17.49 -6.21 3.41
N ALA A 230 -17.41 -6.44 2.08
CA ALA A 230 -17.51 -5.37 1.09
C ALA A 230 -18.84 -4.62 1.16
N TYR A 231 -19.99 -5.27 1.38
CA TYR A 231 -21.26 -4.57 1.55
C TYR A 231 -21.23 -3.61 2.75
N LEU A 232 -20.60 -4.01 3.85
CA LEU A 232 -20.50 -3.21 5.06
C LEU A 232 -19.59 -2.00 4.86
N LEU A 233 -18.42 -2.21 4.25
CA LEU A 233 -17.44 -1.15 4.03
C LEU A 233 -17.83 -0.20 2.88
N SER A 234 -18.55 -0.69 1.88
CA SER A 234 -18.97 0.14 0.73
C SER A 234 -20.09 1.12 1.06
N ASP A 235 -20.94 0.79 2.04
CA ASP A 235 -22.10 1.60 2.42
C ASP A 235 -21.77 2.66 3.49
N SER A 236 -20.64 2.47 4.21
CA SER A 236 -20.25 3.31 5.34
C SER A 236 -18.81 3.81 5.20
N SER A 237 -18.66 5.10 4.85
CA SER A 237 -17.36 5.76 4.78
C SER A 237 -16.64 5.77 6.13
N VAL A 238 -17.37 5.97 7.24
CA VAL A 238 -16.78 5.89 8.58
C VAL A 238 -16.39 4.46 8.94
N GLY A 239 -17.18 3.47 8.53
CA GLY A 239 -16.84 2.05 8.71
C GLY A 239 -15.56 1.68 7.95
N GLN A 240 -15.43 2.14 6.71
CA GLN A 240 -14.21 1.95 5.92
C GLN A 240 -13.01 2.69 6.52
N ALA A 241 -13.19 3.94 6.93
CA ALA A 241 -12.13 4.74 7.56
C ALA A 241 -11.61 4.05 8.83
N MET A 242 -12.51 3.62 9.72
CA MET A 242 -12.14 2.93 10.95
C MET A 242 -11.52 1.55 10.70
N TRP A 243 -11.98 0.82 9.68
CA TRP A 243 -11.39 -0.46 9.27
C TRP A 243 -9.91 -0.34 8.87
N ILE A 244 -9.55 0.80 8.26
CA ILE A 244 -8.16 1.10 7.88
C ILE A 244 -7.40 1.74 9.05
N TYR A 245 -8.04 2.63 9.80
CA TYR A 245 -7.44 3.33 10.96
C TYR A 245 -6.93 2.36 12.01
N ASP A 246 -7.68 1.29 12.27
CA ASP A 246 -7.28 0.16 13.12
C ASP A 246 -5.87 -0.36 12.76
N LYS A 247 -5.52 -0.37 11.48
CA LYS A 247 -4.19 -0.78 11.01
C LYS A 247 -3.12 0.29 11.19
N TYR A 248 -3.48 1.57 11.13
CA TYR A 248 -2.52 2.61 11.50
C TYR A 248 -2.17 2.50 12.98
N GLN A 249 -3.16 2.24 13.83
CA GLN A 249 -2.95 2.06 15.27
C GLN A 249 -2.07 0.86 15.57
N ASP A 250 -2.30 -0.26 14.90
CA ASP A 250 -1.58 -1.50 15.16
C ASP A 250 -0.19 -1.56 14.51
N TRP A 251 0.01 -0.96 13.33
CA TRP A 251 1.16 -1.25 12.47
C TRP A 251 2.12 -0.09 12.23
N THR A 252 1.79 1.12 12.71
CA THR A 252 2.74 2.25 12.66
C THR A 252 3.55 2.31 13.95
N ASP A 253 4.73 2.94 13.89
CA ASP A 253 5.57 3.19 15.08
C ASP A 253 4.98 4.35 15.90
N ASN A 254 3.92 4.06 16.65
CA ASN A 254 3.14 5.04 17.42
C ASN A 254 3.01 4.64 18.89
N SER A 255 2.71 5.60 19.77
CA SER A 255 2.58 5.37 21.22
C SER A 255 1.14 5.13 21.68
N GLY A 256 0.29 4.59 20.79
CA GLY A 256 -1.14 4.36 21.02
C GLY A 256 -2.05 5.33 20.24
N ASP A 257 -1.48 6.37 19.62
CA ASP A 257 -2.17 7.29 18.72
C ASP A 257 -1.45 7.35 17.35
N PRO A 258 -2.08 6.86 16.25
CA PRO A 258 -1.54 6.93 14.90
C PRO A 258 -1.01 8.29 14.44
N VAL A 259 -1.55 9.39 14.99
CA VAL A 259 -1.12 10.74 14.60
C VAL A 259 0.34 11.05 14.95
N ASP A 260 0.93 10.28 15.87
CA ASP A 260 2.35 10.35 16.22
C ASP A 260 3.25 9.92 15.05
N ALA A 261 2.76 8.99 14.22
CA ALA A 261 3.51 8.40 13.12
C ALA A 261 3.10 8.95 11.75
N LEU A 262 1.81 9.24 11.56
CA LEU A 262 1.24 9.70 10.29
C LEU A 262 0.34 10.91 10.53
N THR A 263 0.48 11.95 9.71
CA THR A 263 -0.45 13.09 9.79
C THR A 263 -1.87 12.66 9.39
N LEU A 264 -2.88 13.39 9.89
CA LEU A 264 -4.28 13.12 9.52
C LEU A 264 -4.50 13.22 8.00
N ASP A 265 -3.85 14.18 7.34
CA ASP A 265 -3.94 14.33 5.88
C ASP A 265 -3.37 13.11 5.15
N GLU A 266 -2.25 12.55 5.62
CA GLU A 266 -1.70 11.32 5.05
C GLU A 266 -2.66 10.14 5.22
N MET A 267 -3.19 9.94 6.42
CA MET A 267 -4.17 8.87 6.66
C MET A 267 -5.41 9.03 5.77
N LEU A 268 -5.91 10.25 5.61
CA LEU A 268 -7.05 10.56 4.74
C LEU A 268 -6.73 10.35 3.26
N ASP A 269 -5.54 10.71 2.79
CA ASP A 269 -5.14 10.51 1.40
C ASP A 269 -5.01 9.03 1.04
N TYR A 270 -4.50 8.20 1.96
CA TYR A 270 -4.55 6.75 1.81
C TYR A 270 -5.98 6.23 1.71
N GLN A 271 -6.84 6.61 2.67
CA GLN A 271 -8.25 6.16 2.70
C GLN A 271 -8.97 6.55 1.41
N ARG A 272 -8.82 7.80 0.98
CA ARG A 272 -9.32 8.34 -0.28
C ARG A 272 -8.92 7.49 -1.47
N SER A 273 -7.63 7.14 -1.57
CA SER A 273 -7.11 6.35 -2.70
C SER A 273 -7.76 4.96 -2.84
N LEU A 274 -8.33 4.40 -1.75
CA LEU A 274 -9.05 3.13 -1.72
C LEU A 274 -10.57 3.28 -1.90
N VAL A 275 -11.14 4.37 -1.38
CA VAL A 275 -12.57 4.69 -1.49
C VAL A 275 -12.93 5.08 -2.92
N PHE A 276 -12.15 5.96 -3.56
CA PHE A 276 -12.43 6.50 -4.90
C PHE A 276 -12.41 5.45 -6.01
N THR A 277 -11.76 4.33 -5.75
CA THR A 277 -11.40 3.31 -6.73
C THR A 277 -12.24 2.04 -6.60
N LYS A 278 -13.15 1.99 -5.61
CA LYS A 278 -13.98 0.82 -5.33
C LYS A 278 -13.14 -0.44 -5.18
N CYS A 279 -12.00 -0.34 -4.49
CA CYS A 279 -11.09 -1.45 -4.25
C CYS A 279 -11.68 -2.41 -3.23
N TRP A 280 -12.66 -3.18 -3.68
CA TRP A 280 -13.40 -4.09 -2.84
C TRP A 280 -12.86 -5.50 -3.03
N PHE A 281 -12.24 -5.98 -1.96
CA PHE A 281 -11.54 -7.24 -1.82
C PHE A 281 -12.22 -8.42 -2.56
N HIS A 282 -11.41 -9.20 -3.26
CA HIS A 282 -11.70 -10.55 -3.70
C HIS A 282 -10.60 -11.49 -3.19
N ILE A 283 -10.44 -11.60 -1.85
CA ILE A 283 -9.38 -12.44 -1.26
C ILE A 283 -9.69 -13.95 -1.41
N LYS A 284 -10.88 -14.33 -1.93
CA LYS A 284 -11.16 -15.72 -2.29
C LYS A 284 -10.31 -16.27 -3.44
N SER A 285 -9.64 -15.42 -4.23
CA SER A 285 -8.69 -15.88 -5.25
C SER A 285 -7.23 -15.80 -4.83
N ILE A 286 -6.89 -15.22 -3.68
CA ILE A 286 -5.49 -14.84 -3.35
C ILE A 286 -4.82 -15.81 -2.37
N LEU A 287 -5.59 -16.46 -1.50
CA LEU A 287 -5.08 -17.51 -0.62
C LEU A 287 -5.49 -18.86 -1.19
N GLY A 288 -4.54 -19.53 -1.84
CA GLY A 288 -4.72 -20.86 -2.42
C GLY A 288 -5.34 -21.81 -1.39
N GLY A 289 -6.54 -22.28 -1.71
CA GLY A 289 -7.10 -23.55 -1.25
C GLY A 289 -7.16 -24.50 -2.44
#